data_AF-A0A8J9SCG5-F1
#
_entry.id   AF-A0A8J9SCG5-F1
#
_cell.length_a   1.000
_cell.length_b   1.000
_cell.length_c   1.000
_cell.angle_alpha   90.00
_cell.angle_beta   90.00
_cell.angle_gamma   90.00
#
_symmetry.space_group_name_H-M   'P 1'
#
loop_
_entity.id
_entity.type
_entity.pdbx_description
1 polymer ?
#
loop_
_entity_poly.entity_id
_entity_poly.type
_entity_poly.pdbx_seq_one_letter_code
_entity_poly.pdbx_strand_id
1 'polypeptide(L)'
;MHIFEQQLWAYRNIAQLSQERTDNDRVAEPVDNLISSPNAYGALGLIYAALAVPAALFPQTAADFLFGPAAQPHDFLHEPLFRILSSGLLTAGITSLALRLGARSGDLDSRANKRLEIGLIVFATVNVLLQTTTAAQPDSVLTFPGFWSAAAVFGLTIAAAWGGYGKASEYGLSLKRAGPLPALKNFQDDTAELGSTARNPNSINSVLYALLTVNFFAAGVGYLYTPTATLEAVFSRAQGPECIFLWRAIGAALVSVVPTASYSLKEASDDGSLGDAPFKLLNVGLSGASLAHVLVLAPLLGSDTAGPFLPALLGVWGTALAVSGINLLNNGRD
;
A
#
# COMPACT_ATOMS: atom_id res chain seq x y z
N MET A 1 35.54 47.30 15.62
CA MET A 1 34.12 47.69 15.71
C MET A 1 33.45 47.70 14.33
N HIS A 2 34.06 48.30 13.29
CA HIS A 2 33.47 48.41 11.95
C HIS A 2 33.16 47.08 11.21
N ILE A 3 33.93 46.01 11.44
CA ILE A 3 33.74 44.70 10.79
C ILE A 3 32.48 43.98 11.33
N PHE A 4 32.14 44.19 12.60
CA PHE A 4 30.99 43.53 13.22
C PHE A 4 29.66 44.09 12.70
N GLU A 5 29.60 45.40 12.45
CA GLU A 5 28.40 46.04 11.86
C GLU A 5 28.17 45.61 10.40
N GLN A 6 29.23 45.38 9.61
CA GLN A 6 29.09 44.87 8.25
C GLN A 6 28.54 43.43 8.21
N GLN A 7 28.96 42.57 9.14
CA GLN A 7 28.41 41.21 9.23
C GLN A 7 26.94 41.22 9.65
N LEU A 8 26.56 42.04 10.63
CA LEU A 8 25.18 42.15 11.10
C LEU A 8 24.23 42.70 10.03
N TRP A 9 24.70 43.63 9.19
CA TRP A 9 23.95 44.13 8.05
C TRP A 9 23.74 43.05 6.97
N ALA A 10 24.77 42.25 6.67
CA ALA A 10 24.66 41.15 5.72
C ALA A 10 23.65 40.07 6.18
N TYR A 11 23.68 39.71 7.47
CA TYR A 11 22.71 38.75 8.02
C TYR A 11 21.27 39.26 7.99
N ARG A 12 21.05 40.57 8.25
CA ARG A 12 19.71 41.17 8.16
C ARG A 12 19.18 41.16 6.73
N ASN A 13 20.01 41.51 5.75
CA ASN A 13 19.60 41.48 4.35
C ASN A 13 19.30 40.06 3.85
N ILE A 14 20.07 39.06 4.26
CA ILE A 14 19.79 37.65 3.90
C ILE A 14 18.46 37.20 4.52
N ALA A 15 18.19 37.55 5.78
CA ALA A 15 16.92 37.24 6.42
C ALA A 15 15.73 37.93 5.74
N GLN A 16 15.87 39.21 5.39
CA GLN A 16 14.83 39.98 4.72
C GLN A 16 14.55 39.47 3.30
N LEU A 17 15.58 39.14 2.53
CA LEU A 17 15.44 38.53 1.20
C LEU A 17 14.85 37.12 1.26
N SER A 18 15.16 36.34 2.30
CA SER A 18 14.52 35.04 2.53
C SER A 18 13.03 35.20 2.87
N GLN A 19 12.65 36.28 3.53
CA GLN A 19 11.28 36.57 3.94
C GLN A 19 10.44 37.15 2.79
N GLU A 20 11.00 38.05 1.98
CA GLU A 20 10.34 38.56 0.77
C GLU A 20 10.17 37.47 -0.30
N ARG A 21 11.12 36.54 -0.41
CA ARG A 21 10.98 35.39 -1.32
C ARG A 21 9.84 34.46 -0.89
N THR A 22 9.68 34.23 0.42
CA THR A 22 8.59 33.40 0.95
C THR A 22 7.22 34.06 0.84
N ASP A 23 7.13 35.39 0.83
CA ASP A 23 5.85 36.09 0.63
C ASP A 23 5.50 36.32 -0.85
N ASN A 24 6.47 36.46 -1.76
CA ASN A 24 6.20 36.53 -3.20
C ASN A 24 5.83 35.17 -3.81
N ASP A 25 6.38 34.06 -3.28
CA ASP A 25 6.05 32.70 -3.75
C ASP A 25 4.65 32.23 -3.27
N ARG A 26 3.94 33.02 -2.45
CA ARG A 26 2.54 32.75 -2.04
C ARG A 26 1.49 33.23 -3.04
N VAL A 27 1.89 33.98 -4.08
CA VAL A 27 0.96 34.51 -5.07
C VAL A 27 0.73 33.44 -6.14
N ALA A 28 -0.33 32.68 -5.93
CA ALA A 28 -0.78 31.53 -6.71
C ALA A 28 0.10 30.28 -6.57
N GLU A 29 -0.07 29.55 -5.46
CA GLU A 29 0.22 28.12 -5.50
C GLU A 29 -0.63 27.51 -6.63
N PRO A 30 -0.01 26.98 -7.70
CA PRO A 30 -0.77 26.35 -8.78
C PRO A 30 -1.63 25.22 -8.21
N VAL A 31 -2.78 24.95 -8.84
CA VAL A 31 -3.72 23.87 -8.45
C VAL A 31 -3.00 22.52 -8.28
N ASP A 32 -1.84 22.36 -8.93
CA ASP A 32 -0.90 21.23 -8.81
C ASP A 32 -0.33 21.02 -7.39
N ASN A 33 -0.40 22.03 -6.51
CA ASN A 33 -0.02 21.92 -5.10
C ASN A 33 -1.05 21.22 -4.22
N LEU A 34 -2.33 21.18 -4.61
CA LEU A 34 -3.37 20.56 -3.77
C LEU A 34 -3.26 19.03 -3.78
N ILE A 35 -2.91 18.45 -4.92
CA ILE A 35 -3.04 17.02 -5.21
C ILE A 35 -1.89 16.19 -4.59
N SER A 36 -0.70 16.78 -4.49
CA SER A 36 0.49 16.21 -3.84
C SER A 36 0.65 16.62 -2.38
N SER A 37 -0.35 17.29 -1.82
CA SER A 37 -0.25 17.83 -0.47
C SER A 37 -0.27 16.72 0.58
N PRO A 38 0.37 16.92 1.75
CA PRO A 38 0.17 16.05 2.91
C PRO A 38 -1.31 15.82 3.26
N ASN A 39 -2.18 16.76 2.90
CA ASN A 39 -3.62 16.66 3.13
C ASN A 39 -4.28 15.65 2.18
N ALA A 40 -3.84 15.55 0.92
CA ALA A 40 -4.35 14.56 -0.02
C ALA A 40 -4.08 13.13 0.46
N TYR A 41 -2.83 12.84 0.86
CA TYR A 41 -2.47 11.56 1.45
C TYR A 41 -3.20 11.28 2.77
N GLY A 42 -3.45 12.31 3.59
CA GLY A 42 -4.27 12.20 4.79
C GLY A 42 -5.73 11.83 4.49
N ALA A 43 -6.32 12.48 3.50
CA ALA A 43 -7.69 12.22 3.06
C ALA A 43 -7.83 10.80 2.48
N LEU A 44 -6.88 10.36 1.66
CA LEU A 44 -6.85 8.97 1.16
C LEU A 44 -6.77 7.96 2.30
N GLY A 45 -5.91 8.22 3.30
CA GLY A 45 -5.83 7.39 4.50
C GLY A 45 -7.18 7.19 5.19
N LEU A 46 -7.95 8.28 5.35
CA LEU A 46 -9.28 8.26 5.95
C LEU A 46 -10.32 7.56 5.06
N ILE A 47 -10.28 7.78 3.75
CA ILE A 47 -11.18 7.12 2.79
C ILE A 47 -10.99 5.61 2.83
N TYR A 48 -9.73 5.13 2.75
CA TYR A 48 -9.44 3.70 2.83
C TYR A 48 -9.85 3.08 4.17
N ALA A 49 -9.64 3.78 5.27
CA ALA A 49 -10.12 3.34 6.58
C ALA A 49 -11.66 3.26 6.62
N ALA A 50 -12.35 4.26 6.09
CA ALA A 50 -13.81 4.29 6.03
C ALA A 50 -14.40 3.15 5.16
N LEU A 51 -13.69 2.71 4.11
CA LEU A 51 -14.08 1.57 3.29
C LEU A 51 -13.74 0.22 3.94
N ALA A 52 -12.63 0.16 4.67
CA ALA A 52 -12.22 -1.06 5.39
C ALA A 52 -13.22 -1.43 6.49
N VAL A 53 -13.75 -0.46 7.24
CA VAL A 53 -14.69 -0.70 8.35
C VAL A 53 -15.93 -1.52 7.95
N PRO A 54 -16.74 -1.14 6.96
CA PRO A 54 -17.90 -1.92 6.56
C PRO A 54 -17.50 -3.28 5.97
N ALA A 55 -16.41 -3.37 5.21
CA ALA A 55 -15.91 -4.65 4.70
C ALA A 55 -15.50 -5.62 5.85
N ALA A 56 -14.96 -5.09 6.95
CA ALA A 56 -14.58 -5.89 8.11
C ALA A 56 -15.79 -6.30 8.98
N LEU A 57 -16.67 -5.34 9.28
CA LEU A 57 -17.73 -5.51 10.28
C LEU A 57 -19.05 -6.00 9.69
N PHE A 58 -19.36 -5.65 8.43
CA PHE A 58 -20.63 -5.94 7.76
C PHE A 58 -20.40 -6.54 6.37
N PRO A 59 -19.69 -7.68 6.25
CA PRO A 59 -19.27 -8.22 4.95
C PRO A 59 -20.45 -8.58 4.05
N GLN A 60 -21.58 -9.02 4.61
CA GLN A 60 -22.80 -9.30 3.84
C GLN A 60 -23.38 -8.02 3.22
N THR A 61 -23.47 -6.93 3.99
CA THR A 61 -23.92 -5.63 3.49
C THR A 61 -22.94 -5.08 2.45
N ALA A 62 -21.64 -5.27 2.64
CA ALA A 62 -20.64 -4.91 1.64
C ALA A 62 -20.81 -5.73 0.35
N ALA A 63 -21.13 -7.03 0.46
CA ALA A 63 -21.43 -7.91 -0.67
C ALA A 63 -22.71 -7.45 -1.40
N ASP A 64 -23.79 -7.16 -0.69
CA ASP A 64 -25.04 -6.66 -1.28
C ASP A 64 -24.82 -5.31 -1.99
N PHE A 65 -24.02 -4.42 -1.41
CA PHE A 65 -23.69 -3.15 -2.04
C PHE A 65 -22.89 -3.36 -3.33
N LEU A 66 -21.86 -4.21 -3.29
CA LEU A 66 -20.93 -4.39 -4.39
C LEU A 66 -21.49 -5.28 -5.51
N PHE A 67 -22.21 -6.35 -5.17
CA PHE A 67 -22.68 -7.36 -6.12
C PHE A 67 -24.22 -7.44 -6.27
N GLY A 68 -24.99 -6.83 -5.36
CA GLY A 68 -26.44 -6.76 -5.47
C GLY A 68 -27.07 -8.16 -5.51
N PRO A 69 -27.98 -8.46 -6.46
CA PRO A 69 -28.60 -9.77 -6.57
C PRO A 69 -27.60 -10.92 -6.76
N ALA A 70 -26.42 -10.67 -7.34
CA ALA A 70 -25.38 -11.68 -7.52
C ALA A 70 -24.74 -12.13 -6.19
N ALA A 71 -24.88 -11.33 -5.13
CA ALA A 71 -24.44 -11.71 -3.78
C ALA A 71 -25.30 -12.81 -3.13
N GLN A 72 -26.45 -13.18 -3.73
CA GLN A 72 -27.49 -14.00 -3.11
C GLN A 72 -27.64 -15.37 -3.79
N PRO A 73 -27.71 -16.48 -3.02
CA PRO A 73 -27.49 -16.54 -1.56
C PRO A 73 -26.05 -16.22 -1.18
N HIS A 74 -25.85 -15.63 -0.01
CA HIS A 74 -24.51 -15.29 0.45
C HIS A 74 -23.62 -16.52 0.56
N ASP A 75 -22.53 -16.48 -0.20
CA ASP A 75 -21.47 -17.47 -0.13
C ASP A 75 -20.78 -17.44 1.23
N PHE A 76 -20.38 -18.61 1.74
CA PHE A 76 -19.67 -18.69 3.02
C PHE A 76 -18.29 -18.00 2.95
N LEU A 77 -17.71 -17.89 1.75
CA LEU A 77 -16.44 -17.20 1.51
C LEU A 77 -16.58 -15.68 1.45
N HIS A 78 -17.79 -15.12 1.28
CA HIS A 78 -17.95 -13.66 1.27
C HIS A 78 -17.44 -13.04 2.58
N GLU A 79 -17.78 -13.61 3.73
CA GLU A 79 -17.35 -13.11 5.04
C GLU A 79 -15.81 -13.07 5.20
N PRO A 80 -15.08 -14.19 5.06
CA PRO A 80 -13.63 -14.16 5.21
C PRO A 80 -12.95 -13.31 4.13
N LEU A 81 -13.43 -13.32 2.88
CA LEU A 81 -12.82 -12.56 1.80
C LEU A 81 -12.98 -11.05 1.97
N PHE A 82 -14.16 -10.56 2.38
CA PHE A 82 -14.33 -9.13 2.66
C PHE A 82 -13.51 -8.68 3.86
N ARG A 83 -13.41 -9.50 4.91
CA ARG A 83 -12.54 -9.20 6.06
C ARG A 83 -11.07 -9.15 5.67
N ILE A 84 -10.61 -10.08 4.83
CA ILE A 84 -9.24 -10.05 4.30
C ILE A 84 -9.03 -8.83 3.42
N LEU A 85 -9.94 -8.54 2.48
CA LEU A 85 -9.89 -7.34 1.64
C LEU A 85 -9.83 -6.06 2.47
N SER A 86 -10.59 -5.98 3.57
CA SER A 86 -10.56 -4.83 4.48
C SER A 86 -9.18 -4.53 5.03
N SER A 87 -8.37 -5.58 5.27
CA SER A 87 -7.00 -5.43 5.76
C SER A 87 -6.04 -4.88 4.68
N GLY A 88 -6.27 -5.24 3.42
CA GLY A 88 -5.57 -4.66 2.28
C GLY A 88 -5.90 -3.18 2.09
N LEU A 89 -7.18 -2.82 2.22
CA LEU A 89 -7.65 -1.43 2.20
C LEU A 89 -7.03 -0.63 3.36
N LEU A 90 -7.05 -1.18 4.58
CA LEU A 90 -6.42 -0.56 5.75
C LEU A 90 -4.92 -0.34 5.53
N THR A 91 -4.22 -1.32 4.94
CA THR A 91 -2.79 -1.20 4.63
C THR A 91 -2.56 -0.06 3.62
N ALA A 92 -3.38 0.05 2.57
CA ALA A 92 -3.31 1.19 1.65
C ALA A 92 -3.55 2.53 2.35
N GLY A 93 -4.49 2.57 3.29
CA GLY A 93 -4.75 3.74 4.13
C GLY A 93 -3.54 4.12 5.00
N ILE A 94 -2.90 3.15 5.63
CA ILE A 94 -1.72 3.35 6.48
C ILE A 94 -0.50 3.77 5.63
N THR A 95 -0.31 3.18 4.46
CA THR A 95 0.71 3.62 3.49
C THR A 95 0.48 5.06 3.05
N SER A 96 -0.78 5.47 2.82
CA SER A 96 -1.11 6.87 2.53
C SER A 96 -0.76 7.78 3.71
N LEU A 97 -1.02 7.37 4.95
CA LEU A 97 -0.63 8.14 6.14
C LEU A 97 0.90 8.21 6.31
N ALA A 98 1.65 7.16 5.94
CA ALA A 98 3.12 7.19 5.95
C ALA A 98 3.66 8.19 4.90
N LEU A 99 3.10 8.19 3.70
CA LEU A 99 3.41 9.20 2.67
C LEU A 99 3.06 10.62 3.10
N ARG A 100 1.97 10.81 3.86
CA ARG A 100 1.65 12.09 4.48
C ARG A 100 2.76 12.56 5.43
N LEU A 101 3.36 11.66 6.21
CA LEU A 101 4.48 12.01 7.09
C LEU A 101 5.70 12.41 6.26
N GLY A 102 6.04 11.64 5.21
CA GLY A 102 7.10 11.99 4.25
C GLY A 102 6.87 13.34 3.56
N ALA A 103 5.62 13.63 3.18
CA ALA A 103 5.23 14.93 2.61
C ALA A 103 5.42 16.09 3.59
N ARG A 104 5.11 15.89 4.88
CA ARG A 104 5.30 16.91 5.91
C ARG A 104 6.76 17.18 6.23
N SER A 105 7.60 16.15 6.15
CA SER A 105 9.04 16.28 6.38
C SER A 105 9.81 16.74 5.14
N GLY A 106 9.14 16.91 3.99
CA GLY A 106 9.80 17.24 2.72
C GLY A 106 10.66 16.10 2.16
N ASP A 107 10.36 14.85 2.55
CA ASP A 107 11.14 13.65 2.19
C ASP A 107 10.39 12.74 1.19
N LEU A 108 9.39 13.24 0.46
CA LEU A 108 8.71 12.44 -0.57
C LEU A 108 9.66 11.91 -1.65
N ASP A 109 10.79 12.60 -1.84
CA ASP A 109 11.80 12.22 -2.82
C ASP A 109 12.64 11.00 -2.43
N SER A 110 12.53 10.51 -1.18
CA SER A 110 13.25 9.31 -0.76
C SER A 110 12.80 8.08 -1.55
N ARG A 111 13.74 7.13 -1.71
CA ARG A 111 13.49 5.88 -2.46
C ARG A 111 12.30 5.11 -1.88
N ALA A 112 12.21 5.03 -0.55
CA ALA A 112 11.11 4.40 0.14
C ALA A 112 9.75 5.05 -0.18
N ASN A 113 9.64 6.38 -0.07
CA ASN A 113 8.38 7.08 -0.35
C ASN A 113 7.96 6.95 -1.82
N LYS A 114 8.89 7.11 -2.78
CA LYS A 114 8.60 6.87 -4.21
C LYS A 114 8.10 5.45 -4.47
N ARG A 115 8.67 4.43 -3.79
CA ARG A 115 8.22 3.04 -3.91
C ARG A 115 6.80 2.86 -3.36
N LEU A 116 6.47 3.48 -2.23
CA LEU A 116 5.13 3.46 -1.66
C LEU A 116 4.11 4.17 -2.57
N GLU A 117 4.47 5.31 -3.16
CA GLU A 117 3.63 6.02 -4.15
C GLU A 117 3.35 5.12 -5.36
N ILE A 118 4.39 4.50 -5.93
CA ILE A 118 4.24 3.54 -7.04
C ILE A 118 3.35 2.37 -6.61
N GLY A 119 3.52 1.85 -5.39
CA GLY A 119 2.66 0.80 -4.84
C GLY A 119 1.18 1.20 -4.82
N LEU A 120 0.85 2.42 -4.37
CA LEU A 120 -0.52 2.94 -4.38
C LEU A 120 -1.06 3.15 -5.81
N ILE A 121 -0.23 3.66 -6.73
CA ILE A 121 -0.62 3.83 -8.14
C ILE A 121 -0.94 2.48 -8.77
N VAL A 122 -0.06 1.48 -8.59
CA VAL A 122 -0.25 0.13 -9.12
C VAL A 122 -1.48 -0.50 -8.50
N PHE A 123 -1.67 -0.40 -7.18
CA PHE A 123 -2.85 -0.90 -6.48
C PHE A 123 -4.14 -0.35 -7.07
N ALA A 124 -4.23 0.98 -7.20
CA ALA A 124 -5.41 1.64 -7.71
C ALA A 124 -5.65 1.32 -9.19
N THR A 125 -4.58 1.29 -9.99
CA THR A 125 -4.66 0.96 -11.43
C THR A 125 -5.14 -0.47 -11.64
N VAL A 126 -4.58 -1.44 -10.91
CA VAL A 126 -5.00 -2.85 -11.00
C VAL A 126 -6.46 -3.00 -10.57
N ASN A 127 -6.90 -2.31 -9.51
CA ASN A 127 -8.31 -2.38 -9.09
C ASN A 127 -9.27 -1.72 -10.09
N VAL A 128 -8.90 -0.59 -10.71
CA VAL A 128 -9.68 0.02 -11.80
C VAL A 128 -9.77 -0.93 -12.99
N LEU A 129 -8.66 -1.55 -13.37
CA LEU A 129 -8.64 -2.52 -14.46
C LEU A 129 -9.49 -3.76 -14.13
N LEU A 130 -9.39 -4.27 -12.90
CA LEU A 130 -10.19 -5.39 -12.43
C LEU A 130 -11.68 -5.05 -12.51
N GLN A 131 -12.10 -3.89 -12.00
CA GLN A 131 -13.49 -3.45 -12.07
C GLN A 131 -13.98 -3.24 -13.49
N THR A 132 -13.21 -2.58 -14.34
CA THR A 132 -13.62 -2.32 -15.73
C THR A 132 -13.73 -3.61 -16.54
N THR A 133 -12.80 -4.55 -16.35
CA THR A 133 -12.85 -5.86 -17.01
C THR A 133 -14.01 -6.72 -16.50
N THR A 134 -14.31 -6.69 -15.20
CA THR A 134 -15.50 -7.37 -14.63
C THR A 134 -16.81 -6.69 -15.05
N ALA A 135 -16.85 -5.36 -15.13
CA ALA A 135 -18.02 -4.59 -15.57
C ALA A 135 -18.34 -4.78 -17.07
N ALA A 136 -17.32 -5.03 -17.90
CA ALA A 136 -17.48 -5.37 -19.31
C ALA A 136 -18.02 -6.80 -19.55
N GLN A 137 -18.06 -7.60 -18.48
CA GLN A 137 -18.73 -8.89 -18.32
C GLN A 137 -20.19 -8.88 -18.86
N PRO A 138 -20.66 -9.69 -19.82
CA PRO A 138 -22.11 -9.82 -20.06
C PRO A 138 -22.87 -10.22 -18.79
N ASP A 139 -22.26 -11.10 -18.00
CA ASP A 139 -22.75 -11.56 -16.70
C ASP A 139 -22.02 -10.85 -15.55
N SER A 140 -21.87 -9.53 -15.67
CA SER A 140 -21.14 -8.76 -14.67
C SER A 140 -21.77 -8.92 -13.29
N VAL A 141 -20.93 -9.27 -12.31
CA VAL A 141 -21.35 -9.38 -10.91
C VAL A 141 -21.41 -8.02 -10.21
N LEU A 142 -20.87 -6.95 -10.79
CA LEU A 142 -20.77 -5.66 -10.11
C LEU A 142 -22.06 -4.84 -10.27
N THR A 143 -22.51 -4.24 -9.18
CA THR A 143 -23.57 -3.23 -9.24
C THR A 143 -23.03 -1.93 -9.82
N PHE A 144 -23.90 -1.15 -10.46
CA PHE A 144 -23.55 0.18 -10.96
C PHE A 144 -23.02 1.11 -9.84
N PRO A 145 -23.64 1.22 -8.64
CA PRO A 145 -23.08 1.99 -7.53
C PRO A 145 -21.73 1.45 -7.02
N GLY A 146 -21.58 0.12 -6.96
CA GLY A 146 -20.34 -0.54 -6.55
C GLY A 146 -19.17 -0.18 -7.47
N PHE A 147 -19.38 -0.27 -8.79
CA PHE A 147 -18.39 0.12 -9.79
C PHE A 147 -17.96 1.60 -9.66
N TRP A 148 -18.92 2.53 -9.62
CA TRP A 148 -18.58 3.96 -9.60
C TRP A 148 -17.94 4.43 -8.30
N SER A 149 -18.39 3.91 -7.16
CA SER A 149 -17.78 4.24 -5.86
C SER A 149 -16.32 3.81 -5.79
N ALA A 150 -16.03 2.59 -6.24
CA ALA A 150 -14.67 2.08 -6.26
C ALA A 150 -13.81 2.77 -7.33
N ALA A 151 -14.34 3.04 -8.52
CA ALA A 151 -13.66 3.85 -9.55
C ALA A 151 -13.29 5.26 -9.05
N ALA A 152 -14.18 5.91 -8.29
CA ALA A 152 -13.91 7.22 -7.71
C ALA A 152 -12.76 7.17 -6.70
N VAL A 153 -12.76 6.19 -5.78
CA VAL A 153 -11.71 6.03 -4.76
C VAL A 153 -10.34 5.75 -5.40
N PHE A 154 -10.29 4.80 -6.34
CA PHE A 154 -9.03 4.46 -7.00
C PHE A 154 -8.58 5.55 -7.98
N GLY A 155 -9.49 6.22 -8.66
CA GLY A 155 -9.18 7.39 -9.47
C GLY A 155 -8.57 8.53 -8.65
N LEU A 156 -9.13 8.82 -7.48
CA LEU A 156 -8.55 9.78 -6.53
C LEU A 156 -7.17 9.35 -6.03
N THR A 157 -6.97 8.06 -5.81
CA THR A 157 -5.67 7.51 -5.40
C THR A 157 -4.61 7.70 -6.47
N ILE A 158 -4.94 7.40 -7.74
CA ILE A 158 -4.06 7.63 -8.88
C ILE A 158 -3.74 9.11 -8.99
N ALA A 159 -4.77 9.99 -8.93
CA ALA A 159 -4.57 11.42 -9.06
C ALA A 159 -3.63 11.98 -7.97
N ALA A 160 -3.86 11.63 -6.70
CA ALA A 160 -3.04 12.10 -5.59
C ALA A 160 -1.58 11.63 -5.70
N ALA A 161 -1.37 10.34 -5.93
CA ALA A 161 -0.03 9.76 -6.02
C ALA A 161 0.71 10.25 -7.28
N TRP A 162 0.01 10.44 -8.40
CA TRP A 162 0.61 10.99 -9.62
C TRP A 162 1.01 12.46 -9.46
N GLY A 163 0.20 13.25 -8.74
CA GLY A 163 0.54 14.63 -8.42
C GLY A 163 1.83 14.73 -7.58
N GLY A 164 2.03 13.83 -6.62
CA GLY A 164 3.27 13.73 -5.83
C GLY A 164 4.47 13.40 -6.72
N TYR A 165 4.30 12.40 -7.57
CA TYR A 165 5.34 11.91 -8.47
C TYR A 165 5.77 12.95 -9.53
N GLY A 166 4.83 13.73 -10.05
CA GLY A 166 5.08 14.76 -11.06
C GLY A 166 6.04 15.85 -10.58
N LYS A 167 5.93 16.29 -9.32
CA LYS A 167 6.80 17.31 -8.74
C LYS A 167 8.24 16.86 -8.56
N ALA A 168 8.46 15.59 -8.20
CA ALA A 168 9.79 15.00 -8.14
C ALA A 168 10.53 15.10 -9.48
N SER A 169 9.79 15.09 -10.60
CA SER A 169 10.37 15.18 -11.95
C SER A 169 10.80 16.60 -12.34
N GLU A 170 10.19 17.64 -11.77
CA GLU A 170 10.57 19.04 -12.00
C GLU A 170 11.93 19.38 -11.38
N TYR A 171 12.34 18.69 -10.31
CA TYR A 171 13.67 18.82 -9.69
C TYR A 171 14.80 18.12 -10.47
N GLY A 172 14.63 17.86 -11.76
CA GLY A 172 15.68 17.35 -12.65
C GLY A 172 15.79 15.83 -12.74
N LEU A 173 14.91 15.08 -12.07
CA LEU A 173 14.71 13.66 -12.33
C LEU A 173 13.81 13.51 -13.56
N SER A 174 14.41 13.58 -14.76
CA SER A 174 13.66 13.55 -16.04
C SER A 174 12.55 12.49 -16.01
N LEU A 175 11.33 12.84 -16.43
CA LEU A 175 10.20 11.90 -16.60
C LEU A 175 10.59 10.62 -17.39
N LYS A 176 11.61 10.69 -18.26
CA LYS A 176 12.18 9.52 -18.95
C LYS A 176 12.81 8.46 -18.03
N ARG A 177 13.24 8.85 -16.82
CA ARG A 177 13.75 7.96 -15.76
C ARG A 177 12.74 7.67 -14.65
N ALA A 178 11.60 8.36 -14.67
CA ALA A 178 10.55 8.24 -13.67
C ALA A 178 9.29 7.54 -14.24
N GLY A 179 9.27 7.21 -15.53
CA GLY A 179 8.16 6.44 -16.11
C GLY A 179 7.98 5.06 -15.47
N PRO A 180 6.85 4.39 -15.71
CA PRO A 180 6.58 3.04 -15.22
C PRO A 180 7.63 2.01 -15.69
N LEU A 181 8.30 2.26 -16.82
CA LEU A 181 9.37 1.41 -17.37
C LEU A 181 10.65 1.43 -16.51
N PRO A 182 11.21 2.59 -16.12
CA PRO A 182 12.25 2.67 -15.10
C PRO A 182 11.84 2.08 -13.75
N ALA A 183 10.58 2.22 -13.33
CA ALA A 183 10.09 1.58 -12.11
C ALA A 183 10.15 0.04 -12.19
N LEU A 184 9.82 -0.53 -13.36
CA LEU A 184 10.00 -1.96 -13.64
C LEU A 184 11.47 -2.38 -13.66
N LYS A 185 12.36 -1.53 -14.16
CA LYS A 185 13.80 -1.80 -14.12
C LYS A 185 14.33 -1.78 -12.69
N ASN A 186 13.92 -0.79 -11.89
CA ASN A 186 14.24 -0.74 -10.46
C ASN A 186 13.67 -1.96 -9.74
N PHE A 187 12.51 -2.48 -10.14
CA PHE A 187 11.99 -3.74 -9.60
C PHE A 187 12.91 -4.93 -9.91
N GLN A 188 13.52 -5.01 -11.10
CA GLN A 188 14.52 -6.04 -11.40
C GLN A 188 15.77 -5.90 -10.53
N ASP A 189 16.28 -4.68 -10.38
CA ASP A 189 17.44 -4.38 -9.53
C ASP A 189 17.12 -4.72 -8.06
N ASP A 190 15.93 -4.34 -7.57
CA ASP A 190 15.39 -4.68 -6.26
C ASP A 190 15.29 -6.22 -6.09
N THR A 191 14.86 -6.97 -7.12
CA THR A 191 14.82 -8.45 -7.04
C THR A 191 16.21 -9.10 -6.97
N ALA A 192 17.20 -8.54 -7.66
CA ALA A 192 18.58 -8.98 -7.54
C ALA A 192 19.14 -8.68 -6.13
N GLU A 193 18.76 -7.53 -5.56
CA GLU A 193 19.08 -7.16 -4.18
C GLU A 193 18.42 -8.06 -3.14
N LEU A 194 17.18 -8.52 -3.36
CA LEU A 194 16.54 -9.52 -2.50
C LEU A 194 17.36 -10.83 -2.48
N GLY A 195 17.89 -11.23 -3.64
CA GLY A 195 18.77 -12.39 -3.75
C GLY A 195 20.11 -12.22 -3.05
N SER A 196 20.69 -11.01 -3.05
CA SER A 196 21.94 -10.73 -2.34
C SER A 196 21.73 -10.63 -0.83
N THR A 197 20.62 -10.05 -0.39
CA THR A 197 20.24 -9.93 1.03
C THR A 197 20.14 -11.31 1.70
N ALA A 198 19.62 -12.31 0.98
CA ALA A 198 19.57 -13.69 1.48
C ALA A 198 20.95 -14.34 1.63
N ARG A 199 21.98 -13.86 0.90
CA ARG A 199 23.35 -14.41 0.93
C ARG A 199 24.26 -13.68 1.91
N ASN A 200 24.05 -12.38 2.11
CA ASN A 200 24.85 -11.56 3.01
C ASN A 200 23.93 -10.62 3.82
N PRO A 201 23.30 -11.13 4.89
CA PRO A 201 22.29 -10.38 5.60
C PRO A 201 22.90 -9.35 6.56
N ASN A 202 22.47 -8.08 6.45
CA ASN A 202 22.86 -7.05 7.43
C ASN A 202 22.14 -7.25 8.77
N SER A 203 20.88 -7.70 8.73
CA SER A 203 20.09 -8.03 9.91
C SER A 203 19.08 -9.14 9.59
N ILE A 204 18.65 -9.89 10.61
CA ILE A 204 17.64 -10.94 10.45
C ILE A 204 16.28 -10.36 10.01
N ASN A 205 15.94 -9.16 10.50
CA ASN A 205 14.70 -8.46 10.14
C ASN A 205 14.70 -8.10 8.65
N SER A 206 15.81 -7.59 8.11
CA SER A 206 15.96 -7.31 6.68
C SER A 206 15.70 -8.57 5.82
N VAL A 207 16.27 -9.71 6.20
CA VAL A 207 16.02 -11.00 5.51
C VAL A 207 14.55 -11.38 5.57
N LEU A 208 13.91 -11.25 6.73
CA LEU A 208 12.51 -11.63 6.88
C LEU A 208 11.59 -10.72 6.07
N TYR A 209 11.79 -9.40 6.07
CA TYR A 209 11.05 -8.48 5.21
C TYR A 209 11.31 -8.73 3.72
N ALA A 210 12.54 -9.08 3.33
CA ALA A 210 12.87 -9.47 1.97
C ALA A 210 12.08 -10.72 1.53
N LEU A 211 12.07 -11.77 2.37
CA LEU A 211 11.32 -13.00 2.11
C LEU A 211 9.81 -12.74 2.05
N LEU A 212 9.28 -11.92 2.97
CA LEU A 212 7.87 -11.53 2.97
C LEU A 212 7.50 -10.77 1.69
N THR A 213 8.35 -9.87 1.22
CA THR A 213 8.13 -9.14 -0.04
C THR A 213 7.95 -10.10 -1.21
N VAL A 214 8.84 -11.08 -1.37
CA VAL A 214 8.77 -12.09 -2.44
C VAL A 214 7.50 -12.94 -2.31
N ASN A 215 7.21 -13.43 -1.10
CA ASN A 215 6.03 -14.27 -0.85
C ASN A 215 4.72 -13.53 -1.12
N PHE A 216 4.58 -12.28 -0.66
CA PHE A 216 3.39 -11.48 -0.92
C PHE A 216 3.23 -11.19 -2.40
N PHE A 217 4.30 -10.78 -3.08
CA PHE A 217 4.24 -10.52 -4.51
C PHE A 217 3.84 -11.77 -5.31
N ALA A 218 4.48 -12.92 -5.03
CA ALA A 218 4.17 -14.19 -5.68
C ALA A 218 2.72 -14.64 -5.40
N ALA A 219 2.24 -14.51 -4.16
CA ALA A 219 0.86 -14.79 -3.81
C ALA A 219 -0.10 -13.84 -4.56
N GLY A 220 0.19 -12.54 -4.60
CA GLY A 220 -0.61 -11.54 -5.31
C GLY A 220 -0.74 -11.83 -6.81
N VAL A 221 0.36 -12.22 -7.46
CA VAL A 221 0.35 -12.67 -8.86
C VAL A 221 -0.55 -13.90 -9.01
N GLY A 222 -0.41 -14.91 -8.15
CA GLY A 222 -1.28 -16.09 -8.16
C GLY A 222 -2.76 -15.73 -8.00
N TYR A 223 -3.09 -14.83 -7.08
CA TYR A 223 -4.47 -14.44 -6.81
C TYR A 223 -5.06 -13.63 -7.97
N LEU A 224 -4.25 -12.85 -8.70
CA LEU A 224 -4.70 -12.06 -9.85
C LEU A 224 -4.90 -12.88 -11.12
N TYR A 225 -3.97 -13.81 -11.40
CA TYR A 225 -3.90 -14.54 -12.68
C TYR A 225 -4.44 -15.96 -12.62
N THR A 226 -4.35 -16.63 -11.47
CA THR A 226 -4.90 -17.97 -11.24
C THR A 226 -5.84 -17.99 -10.02
N PRO A 227 -6.86 -17.10 -9.97
CA PRO A 227 -7.70 -16.93 -8.78
C PRO A 227 -8.43 -18.20 -8.39
N THR A 228 -9.04 -18.92 -9.33
CA THR A 228 -9.79 -20.16 -9.05
C THR A 228 -8.89 -21.21 -8.41
N ALA A 229 -7.73 -21.48 -9.01
CA ALA A 229 -6.79 -22.48 -8.52
C ALA A 229 -6.22 -22.13 -7.15
N THR A 230 -5.88 -20.85 -6.92
CA THR A 230 -5.34 -20.41 -5.62
C THR A 230 -6.42 -20.37 -4.54
N LEU A 231 -7.65 -20.02 -4.89
CA LEU A 231 -8.79 -20.03 -3.97
C LEU A 231 -9.17 -21.47 -3.59
N GLU A 232 -9.19 -22.41 -4.53
CA GLU A 232 -9.32 -23.85 -4.26
C GLU A 232 -8.16 -24.40 -3.43
N ALA A 233 -6.94 -23.97 -3.70
CA ALA A 233 -5.77 -24.40 -2.94
C ALA A 233 -5.85 -23.94 -1.47
N VAL A 234 -6.45 -22.78 -1.19
CA VAL A 234 -6.59 -22.22 0.18
C VAL A 234 -7.87 -22.68 0.87
N PHE A 235 -9.00 -22.77 0.16
CA PHE A 235 -10.32 -23.05 0.75
C PHE A 235 -10.96 -24.36 0.29
N SER A 236 -10.20 -25.24 -0.39
CA SER A 236 -10.65 -26.52 -0.99
C SER A 236 -11.81 -26.42 -2.00
N ARG A 237 -12.29 -25.20 -2.28
CA ARG A 237 -13.44 -24.88 -3.14
C ARG A 237 -13.26 -23.48 -3.71
N ALA A 238 -13.49 -23.28 -5.00
CA ALA A 238 -13.77 -21.97 -5.57
C ALA A 238 -15.28 -21.80 -5.72
N GLN A 239 -15.82 -20.69 -5.21
CA GLN A 239 -17.25 -20.44 -5.29
C GLN A 239 -17.54 -19.07 -5.91
N GLY A 240 -18.26 -19.07 -7.02
CA GLY A 240 -18.83 -17.86 -7.62
C GLY A 240 -17.83 -16.88 -8.28
N PRO A 241 -18.28 -16.12 -9.29
CA PRO A 241 -17.51 -15.01 -9.85
C PRO A 241 -17.22 -13.87 -8.85
N GLU A 242 -18.03 -13.72 -7.80
CA GLU A 242 -17.92 -12.72 -6.73
C GLU A 242 -16.68 -13.00 -5.85
N CYS A 243 -16.50 -14.24 -5.39
CA CYS A 243 -15.30 -14.59 -4.61
C CYS A 243 -14.04 -14.54 -5.47
N ILE A 244 -14.12 -14.91 -6.74
CA ILE A 244 -13.02 -14.74 -7.70
C ILE A 244 -12.65 -13.25 -7.81
N PHE A 245 -13.63 -12.35 -7.92
CA PHE A 245 -13.39 -10.92 -7.95
C PHE A 245 -12.72 -10.43 -6.65
N LEU A 246 -13.26 -10.79 -5.47
CA LEU A 246 -12.69 -10.41 -4.19
C LEU A 246 -11.26 -10.92 -4.02
N TRP A 247 -10.99 -12.16 -4.43
CA TRP A 247 -9.67 -12.76 -4.35
C TRP A 247 -8.66 -12.05 -5.24
N ARG A 248 -9.06 -11.64 -6.44
CA ARG A 248 -8.24 -10.80 -7.32
C ARG A 248 -8.00 -9.42 -6.72
N ALA A 249 -8.99 -8.81 -6.07
CA ALA A 249 -8.84 -7.53 -5.39
C ALA A 249 -7.84 -7.60 -4.20
N ILE A 250 -7.87 -8.71 -3.44
CA ILE A 250 -6.85 -9.02 -2.42
C ILE A 250 -5.48 -9.20 -3.09
N GLY A 251 -5.44 -9.93 -4.21
CA GLY A 251 -4.24 -10.09 -5.03
C GLY A 251 -3.65 -8.76 -5.51
N ALA A 252 -4.49 -7.78 -5.84
CA ALA A 252 -4.06 -6.44 -6.22
C ALA A 252 -3.30 -5.77 -5.07
N ALA A 253 -3.77 -5.85 -3.82
CA ALA A 253 -3.04 -5.34 -2.66
C ALA A 253 -1.70 -6.08 -2.45
N LEU A 254 -1.72 -7.40 -2.63
CA LEU A 254 -0.56 -8.29 -2.45
C LEU A 254 0.50 -8.18 -3.54
N VAL A 255 0.19 -7.68 -4.74
CA VAL A 255 1.20 -7.41 -5.78
C VAL A 255 1.77 -6.00 -5.71
N SER A 256 1.17 -5.12 -4.89
CA SER A 256 1.45 -3.69 -4.91
C SER A 256 1.83 -3.14 -3.53
N VAL A 257 0.86 -2.69 -2.73
CA VAL A 257 1.09 -1.98 -1.47
C VAL A 257 1.80 -2.84 -0.43
N VAL A 258 1.42 -4.12 -0.28
CA VAL A 258 1.99 -4.98 0.77
C VAL A 258 3.48 -5.30 0.49
N PRO A 259 3.87 -5.70 -0.73
CA PRO A 259 5.29 -5.85 -1.07
C PRO A 259 6.08 -4.54 -1.00
N THR A 260 5.54 -3.41 -1.47
CA THR A 260 6.28 -2.14 -1.42
C THR A 260 6.50 -1.69 0.02
N ALA A 261 5.50 -1.85 0.89
CA ALA A 261 5.66 -1.60 2.32
C ALA A 261 6.70 -2.53 2.96
N SER A 262 6.62 -3.84 2.67
CA SER A 262 7.57 -4.83 3.19
C SER A 262 9.00 -4.56 2.72
N TYR A 263 9.20 -4.19 1.45
CA TYR A 263 10.52 -3.85 0.92
C TYR A 263 11.06 -2.55 1.53
N SER A 264 10.22 -1.52 1.70
CA SER A 264 10.65 -0.30 2.37
C SER A 264 11.02 -0.55 3.85
N LEU A 265 10.37 -1.50 4.52
CA LEU A 265 10.77 -1.98 5.85
C LEU A 265 12.09 -2.78 5.83
N LYS A 266 12.35 -3.54 4.76
CA LYS A 266 13.65 -4.19 4.52
C LYS A 266 14.77 -3.15 4.45
N GLU A 267 14.64 -2.13 3.60
CA GLU A 267 15.67 -1.07 3.47
C GLU A 267 15.87 -0.33 4.79
N ALA A 268 14.77 0.04 5.46
CA ALA A 268 14.86 0.68 6.78
C ALA A 268 15.55 -0.20 7.82
N SER A 269 15.41 -1.53 7.70
CA SER A 269 16.11 -2.49 8.57
C SER A 269 17.59 -2.63 8.24
N ASP A 270 18.00 -2.41 6.99
CA ASP A 270 19.42 -2.38 6.61
C ASP A 270 20.09 -1.09 7.07
N ASP A 271 19.37 0.03 6.99
CA ASP A 271 19.86 1.36 7.34
C ASP A 271 19.74 1.68 8.85
N GLY A 272 19.16 0.78 9.64
CA GLY A 272 18.90 1.02 11.08
C GLY A 272 17.84 2.08 11.36
N SER A 273 17.01 2.43 10.38
CA SER A 273 16.00 3.49 10.43
C SER A 273 14.58 2.98 10.70
N LEU A 274 14.39 1.69 11.04
CA LEU A 274 13.08 1.13 11.45
C LEU A 274 12.39 1.92 12.57
N GLY A 275 13.16 2.65 13.38
CA GLY A 275 12.67 3.51 14.44
C GLY A 275 11.93 4.77 13.97
N ASP A 276 12.08 5.16 12.71
CA ASP A 276 11.49 6.39 12.18
C ASP A 276 9.97 6.27 12.03
N ALA A 277 9.28 7.40 12.19
CA ALA A 277 7.83 7.48 12.19
C ALA A 277 7.13 6.81 10.98
N PRO A 278 7.55 7.03 9.71
CA PRO A 278 6.90 6.38 8.57
C PRO A 278 7.06 4.86 8.61
N PHE A 279 8.22 4.32 8.99
CA PHE A 279 8.46 2.88 9.05
C PHE A 279 7.77 2.21 10.24
N LYS A 280 7.67 2.89 11.39
CA LYS A 280 6.79 2.46 12.49
C LYS A 280 5.34 2.34 12.03
N LEU A 281 4.86 3.34 11.28
CA LEU A 281 3.50 3.34 10.77
C LEU A 281 3.27 2.19 9.75
N LEU A 282 4.22 1.93 8.86
CA LEU A 282 4.17 0.76 7.97
C LEU A 282 4.17 -0.56 8.74
N ASN A 283 4.96 -0.68 9.82
CA ASN A 283 4.94 -1.84 10.69
C ASN A 283 3.58 -2.03 11.39
N VAL A 284 2.93 -0.95 11.85
CA VAL A 284 1.56 -1.01 12.37
C VAL A 284 0.60 -1.52 11.30
N GLY A 285 0.73 -1.06 10.06
CA GLY A 285 -0.10 -1.52 8.94
C GLY A 285 0.10 -2.99 8.64
N LEU A 286 1.34 -3.44 8.48
CA LEU A 286 1.65 -4.84 8.22
C LEU A 286 1.22 -5.74 9.38
N SER A 287 1.45 -5.32 10.63
CA SER A 287 1.02 -6.05 11.82
C SER A 287 -0.49 -6.17 11.91
N GLY A 288 -1.22 -5.06 11.73
CA GLY A 288 -2.67 -5.05 11.72
C GLY A 288 -3.26 -5.92 10.60
N ALA A 289 -2.69 -5.84 9.40
CA ALA A 289 -3.12 -6.66 8.27
C ALA A 289 -2.86 -8.15 8.51
N SER A 290 -1.69 -8.48 9.04
CA SER A 290 -1.32 -9.85 9.38
C SER A 290 -2.19 -10.43 10.48
N LEU A 291 -2.49 -9.65 11.52
CA LEU A 291 -3.43 -10.03 12.57
C LEU A 291 -4.82 -10.31 12.00
N ALA A 292 -5.34 -9.44 11.13
CA ALA A 292 -6.63 -9.65 10.49
C ALA A 292 -6.65 -10.95 9.67
N HIS A 293 -5.62 -11.21 8.86
CA HIS A 293 -5.51 -12.47 8.11
C HIS A 293 -5.47 -13.68 9.05
N VAL A 294 -4.65 -13.64 10.11
CA VAL A 294 -4.55 -14.75 11.07
C VAL A 294 -5.89 -14.98 11.78
N LEU A 295 -6.57 -13.93 12.25
CA LEU A 295 -7.85 -14.04 12.94
C LEU A 295 -8.98 -14.56 12.03
N VAL A 296 -8.95 -14.24 10.74
CA VAL A 296 -9.94 -14.70 9.77
C VAL A 296 -9.65 -16.13 9.31
N LEU A 297 -8.39 -16.47 9.04
CA LEU A 297 -8.01 -17.74 8.44
C LEU A 297 -7.78 -18.86 9.47
N ALA A 298 -7.30 -18.55 10.68
CA ALA A 298 -6.99 -19.56 11.69
C ALA A 298 -8.20 -20.40 12.12
N PRO A 299 -9.41 -19.82 12.33
CA PRO A 299 -10.60 -20.62 12.65
C PRO A 299 -11.02 -21.59 11.54
N LEU A 300 -10.56 -21.38 10.31
CA LEU A 300 -10.85 -22.28 9.19
C LEU A 300 -9.92 -23.49 9.18
N LEU A 301 -8.83 -23.50 9.96
CA LEU A 301 -7.99 -24.69 10.13
C LEU A 301 -8.80 -25.82 10.78
N GLY A 302 -8.88 -26.96 10.10
CA GLY A 302 -9.64 -28.11 10.57
C GLY A 302 -11.13 -28.09 10.17
N SER A 303 -11.59 -27.05 9.46
CA SER A 303 -12.88 -27.10 8.78
C SER A 303 -12.80 -27.96 7.50
N ASP A 304 -13.93 -28.49 7.05
CA ASP A 304 -14.04 -29.18 5.75
C ASP A 304 -13.80 -28.25 4.54
N THR A 305 -13.66 -26.95 4.80
CA THR A 305 -13.34 -25.91 3.82
C THR A 305 -11.87 -25.50 3.85
N ALA A 306 -11.01 -26.17 4.61
CA ALA A 306 -9.58 -25.90 4.59
C ALA A 306 -8.91 -26.55 3.38
N GLY A 307 -8.32 -25.74 2.50
CA GLY A 307 -7.45 -26.23 1.44
C GLY A 307 -6.03 -26.54 1.94
N PRO A 308 -5.24 -27.33 1.18
CA PRO A 308 -3.90 -27.74 1.57
C PRO A 308 -2.90 -26.59 1.75
N PHE A 309 -3.13 -25.43 1.14
CA PHE A 309 -2.25 -24.26 1.25
C PHE A 309 -2.61 -23.33 2.41
N LEU A 310 -3.75 -23.51 3.08
CA LEU A 310 -4.16 -22.66 4.20
C LEU A 310 -3.12 -22.59 5.33
N PRO A 311 -2.49 -23.69 5.78
CA PRO A 311 -1.47 -23.64 6.83
C PRO A 311 -0.22 -22.83 6.41
N ALA A 312 0.20 -22.95 5.15
CA ALA A 312 1.34 -22.21 4.63
C ALA A 312 1.03 -20.70 4.58
N LEU A 313 -0.18 -20.34 4.12
CA LEU A 313 -0.65 -18.95 4.10
C LEU A 313 -0.68 -18.36 5.52
N LEU A 314 -1.20 -19.11 6.49
CA LEU A 314 -1.16 -18.71 7.91
C LEU A 314 0.25 -18.58 8.46
N GLY A 315 1.18 -19.44 8.05
CA GLY A 315 2.59 -19.34 8.41
C GLY A 315 3.24 -18.04 7.90
N VAL A 316 2.95 -17.64 6.66
CA VAL A 316 3.46 -16.39 6.08
C VAL A 316 2.90 -15.18 6.84
N TRP A 317 1.58 -15.11 7.04
CA TRP A 317 0.97 -14.00 7.78
C TRP A 317 1.35 -14.00 9.26
N GLY A 318 1.48 -15.17 9.90
CA GLY A 318 1.98 -15.29 11.27
C GLY A 318 3.42 -14.79 11.40
N THR A 319 4.27 -15.08 10.41
CA THR A 319 5.64 -14.54 10.35
C THR A 319 5.64 -13.03 10.19
N ALA A 320 4.82 -12.50 9.28
CA ALA A 320 4.67 -11.06 9.09
C ALA A 320 4.18 -10.35 10.36
N LEU A 321 3.22 -10.94 11.08
CA LEU A 321 2.73 -10.46 12.36
C LEU A 321 3.86 -10.43 13.42
N ALA A 322 4.63 -11.51 13.53
CA ALA A 322 5.71 -11.61 14.50
C ALA A 322 6.81 -10.58 14.23
N VAL A 323 7.28 -10.48 12.99
CA VAL A 323 8.39 -9.58 12.61
C VAL A 323 7.97 -8.12 12.77
N SER A 324 6.80 -7.74 12.25
CA SER A 324 6.30 -6.37 12.41
C SER A 324 6.00 -6.03 13.87
N GLY A 325 5.44 -6.97 14.64
CA GLY A 325 5.14 -6.79 16.06
C GLY A 325 6.40 -6.61 16.92
N ILE A 326 7.43 -7.42 16.73
CA ILE A 326 8.70 -7.31 17.45
C ILE A 326 9.35 -5.94 17.17
N ASN A 327 9.37 -5.51 15.92
CA ASN A 327 9.97 -4.23 15.54
C ASN A 327 9.23 -3.01 16.13
N LEU A 328 7.90 -3.11 16.35
CA LEU A 328 7.15 -2.07 17.06
C LEU A 328 7.53 -1.97 18.54
N LEU A 329 7.83 -3.11 19.18
CA LEU A 329 8.20 -3.16 20.60
C LEU A 329 9.63 -2.68 20.86
N ASN A 330 10.55 -2.89 19.92
CA ASN A 330 11.98 -2.59 20.10
C ASN A 330 12.32 -1.09 20.07
N ASN A 331 11.38 -0.20 19.72
CA ASN A 331 11.46 1.25 19.92
C ASN A 331 12.76 1.97 19.47
N GLY A 332 13.55 1.40 18.56
CA GLY A 332 14.79 2.01 18.07
C GLY A 332 15.87 2.16 19.15
N ARG A 333 16.03 1.14 20.01
CA ARG A 333 17.06 1.10 21.07
C ARG A 333 18.37 0.40 20.67
N ASP A 334 18.62 0.23 19.37
CA ASP A 334 19.88 -0.36 18.87
C ASP A 334 20.92 0.72 18.57
#